data_AF-A0A0E4BXG8-F1
#
_entry.id   AF-A0A0E4BXG8-F1
#
_cell.length_a   1.000
_cell.length_b   1.000
_cell.length_c   1.000
_cell.angle_alpha   90.00
_cell.angle_beta   90.00
_cell.angle_gamma   90.00
#
_symmetry.space_group_name_H-M   'P 1'
#
loop_
_entity.id
_entity.type
_entity.pdbx_description
1 polymer ?
#
loop_
_entity_poly.entity_id
_entity_poly.type
_entity_poly.pdbx_seq_one_letter_code
_entity_poly.pdbx_strand_id
1 'polypeptide(L)' 'MRPEVTGRKLSHPVSTIEADAYSIDEFCARHRISRRLFYKLKSEGLMPPTFYLGTRVLISREAAAVWLRACENGSSTA' A
#
# COMPACT_ATOMS: atom_id res chain seq x y z
N MET A 1 -13.82 15.51 22.05
CA MET A 1 -12.36 15.27 21.99
C MET A 1 -12.05 14.29 20.86
N ARG A 2 -11.46 14.78 19.77
CA ARG A 2 -10.91 13.96 18.68
C ARG A 2 -9.42 14.31 18.65
N PRO A 3 -8.50 13.41 19.01
CA PRO A 3 -7.08 13.71 18.86
C PRO A 3 -6.77 13.70 17.35
N GLU A 4 -6.71 14.91 16.78
CA GLU A 4 -5.68 15.37 15.83
C GLU A 4 -4.80 14.24 15.25
N VAL A 5 -5.20 13.74 14.07
CA VAL A 5 -4.28 13.02 13.18
C VAL A 5 -3.39 14.08 12.56
N THR A 6 -2.38 14.51 13.31
CA THR A 6 -1.28 15.33 12.81
C THR A 6 -0.66 14.61 11.62
N GLY A 7 -0.88 15.18 10.43
CA GLY A 7 -0.21 14.76 9.21
C GLY A 7 1.29 14.83 9.42
N ARG A 8 1.93 13.67 9.58
CA ARG A 8 3.39 13.60 9.62
C ARG A 8 3.87 13.66 8.18
N LYS A 9 4.38 14.82 7.80
CA LYS A 9 5.10 15.06 6.55
C LYS A 9 6.24 14.03 6.46
N LEU A 10 6.15 13.06 5.54
CA LEU A 10 7.24 12.12 5.27
C LEU A 10 8.33 12.85 4.47
N SER A 11 9.13 13.66 5.15
CA SER A 11 10.46 14.04 4.68
C SER A 11 11.37 12.82 4.84
N HIS A 12 11.46 11.98 3.81
CA HIS A 12 12.28 10.77 3.80
C HIS A 12 13.77 11.13 3.86
N PRO A 13 14.53 10.52 4.79
CA PRO A 13 15.65 9.71 4.39
C PRO A 13 15.27 8.24 4.57
N VAL A 14 15.53 7.46 3.53
CA VAL A 14 15.35 6.00 3.46
C VAL A 14 15.95 5.36 4.71
N SER A 15 15.10 4.90 5.64
CA SER A 15 15.53 4.00 6.69
C SER A 15 15.79 2.64 6.06
N THR A 16 17.03 2.17 6.15
CA THR A 16 17.57 0.88 5.67
C THR A 16 16.89 -0.37 6.27
N ILE A 17 15.74 -0.21 6.92
CA ILE A 17 14.96 -1.28 7.54
C ILE A 17 13.79 -1.55 6.60
N GLU A 18 13.81 -2.71 5.95
CA GLU A 18 12.71 -3.19 5.12
C GLU A 18 11.48 -3.41 6.01
N ALA A 19 10.58 -2.43 6.06
CA ALA A 19 9.35 -2.57 6.81
C ALA A 19 8.51 -3.74 6.26
N ASP A 20 7.97 -4.57 7.16
CA ASP A 20 7.08 -5.70 6.82
C ASP A 20 5.64 -5.25 6.50
N ALA A 21 5.32 -3.96 6.69
CA ALA A 21 4.05 -3.37 6.31
C ALA A 21 4.23 -1.95 5.77
N TYR A 22 3.41 -1.59 4.77
CA TYR A 22 3.41 -0.30 4.09
C TYR A 22 2.08 0.40 4.24
N SER A 23 2.09 1.71 4.42
CA SER A 23 0.91 2.54 4.20
C SER A 23 0.55 2.56 2.71
N ILE A 24 -0.69 2.92 2.38
CA ILE A 24 -1.12 3.09 0.98
C ILE A 24 -0.22 4.08 0.23
N ASP A 25 0.20 5.17 0.90
CA ASP A 25 1.07 6.19 0.30
C ASP A 25 2.48 5.64 -0.02
N GLU A 26 3.07 4.90 0.92
CA GLU A 26 4.38 4.25 0.74
C GLU A 26 4.34 3.20 -0.37
N PHE A 27 3.26 2.40 -0.42
CA PHE A 27 3.03 1.44 -1.49
C PHE A 27 2.92 2.14 -2.85
N CYS A 28 2.12 3.21 -2.92
CA CYS A 28 1.97 4.03 -4.12
C CYS A 28 3.33 4.60 -4.59
N ALA A 29 4.14 5.13 -3.68
CA ALA A 29 5.45 5.67 -4.00
C ALA A 29 6.44 4.61 -4.50
N ARG A 30 6.48 3.43 -3.84
CA ARG A 30 7.39 2.33 -4.19
C ARG A 30 7.07 1.71 -5.55
N HIS A 31 5.79 1.52 -5.84
CA HIS A 31 5.31 0.89 -7.08
C HIS A 31 4.97 1.89 -8.19
N ARG A 32 5.25 3.19 -8.00
CA ARG A 32 4.96 4.28 -8.96
C ARG A 32 3.49 4.34 -9.38
N ILE A 33 2.59 4.09 -8.44
CA ILE A 33 1.13 4.11 -8.63
C ILE A 33 0.56 5.37 -8.00
N SER A 34 -0.37 6.03 -8.67
CA SER A 34 -1.12 7.14 -8.07
C SER A 34 -2.18 6.62 -7.08
N ARG A 35 -2.39 7.31 -5.95
CA ARG A 35 -3.44 6.94 -4.98
C ARG A 35 -4.82 6.76 -5.62
N ARG A 36 -5.16 7.59 -6.61
CA ARG A 36 -6.42 7.47 -7.36
C ARG A 36 -6.52 6.14 -8.12
N LEU A 37 -5.43 5.73 -8.77
CA LEU A 37 -5.36 4.45 -9.47
C LEU A 37 -5.43 3.28 -8.48
N PHE A 38 -4.77 3.39 -7.32
CA PHE A 38 -4.87 2.40 -6.26
C PHE A 38 -6.32 2.15 -5.83
N TYR A 39 -7.08 3.19 -5.51
CA TYR A 39 -8.48 3.02 -5.11
C TYR A 39 -9.38 2.50 -6.23
N LYS A 40 -9.12 2.90 -7.48
CA LYS A 40 -9.84 2.36 -8.64
C LYS A 40 -9.62 0.85 -8.76
N LEU A 41 -8.35 0.42 -8.82
CA LEU A 41 -7.98 -0.99 -8.96
C LEU A 41 -8.36 -1.81 -7.72
N LYS A 42 -8.36 -1.21 -6.53
CA LYS A 42 -8.86 -1.84 -5.31
C LYS A 42 -10.36 -2.17 -5.40
N SER A 43 -11.15 -1.27 -6.00
CA SER A 43 -12.56 -1.55 -6.27
C SER A 43 -12.76 -2.67 -7.29
N GLU A 44 -11.80 -2.85 -8.19
CA GLU A 44 -11.80 -3.92 -9.20
C GLU A 44 -11.20 -5.23 -8.67
N GLY A 45 -10.74 -5.28 -7.41
CA GLY A 45 -10.10 -6.47 -6.81
C GLY A 45 -8.67 -6.74 -7.29
N LEU A 46 -8.06 -5.79 -8.02
CA LEU A 46 -6.75 -5.92 -8.66
C LEU A 46 -5.59 -5.37 -7.80
N MET A 47 -5.81 -5.23 -6.50
CA MET A 47 -4.83 -4.69 -5.54
C MET A 47 -4.55 -5.70 -4.44
N PRO A 48 -3.37 -5.63 -3.80
CA PRO A 48 -3.06 -6.52 -2.68
C PRO A 48 -4.05 -6.30 -1.53
N PRO A 49 -4.35 -7.36 -0.77
CA PRO A 49 -5.21 -7.24 0.41
C PRO A 49 -4.63 -6.23 1.40
N THR A 50 -5.50 -5.35 1.87
CA THR A 50 -5.18 -4.38 2.92
C THR A 50 -5.75 -4.84 4.25
N PHE A 51 -5.03 -4.62 5.34
CA PHE A 51 -5.54 -4.87 6.69
C PHE A 51 -5.63 -3.57 7.49
N TYR A 52 -6.51 -3.57 8.49
CA TYR A 52 -6.68 -2.46 9.42
C TYR A 52 -5.82 -2.69 10.66
N LEU A 53 -5.01 -1.69 11.03
CA LEU A 53 -4.26 -1.66 12.28
C LEU A 53 -4.70 -0.43 13.06
N GLY A 54 -5.71 -0.62 13.91
CA GLY A 54 -6.39 0.48 14.59
C GLY A 54 -7.05 1.44 13.59
N THR A 55 -6.54 2.66 13.50
CA THR A 55 -7.03 3.69 12.56
C THR A 55 -6.31 3.68 11.21
N ARG A 56 -5.28 2.84 11.04
CA ARG A 56 -4.44 2.81 9.84
C ARG A 56 -4.85 1.67 8.92
N VAL A 57 -4.73 1.91 7.61
CA VAL A 57 -4.85 0.88 6.58
C VAL A 57 -3.46 0.60 6.04
N LEU A 58 -3.01 -0.65 6.20
CA LEU A 58 -1.68 -1.09 5.81
C LEU A 58 -1.76 -2.26 4.82
N ILE A 59 -0.66 -2.48 4.11
CA ILE A 59 -0.44 -3.56 3.16
C ILE A 59 0.78 -4.33 3.66
N SER A 60 0.68 -5.65 3.83
CA SER A 60 1.83 -6.43 4.24
C SER A 60 2.81 -6.60 3.07
N ARG A 61 4.10 -6.75 3.39
CA ARG A 61 5.14 -6.98 2.40
C ARG A 61 4.89 -8.24 1.57
N GLU A 62 4.42 -9.31 2.22
CA GLU A 62 4.06 -10.55 1.54
C GLU A 62 2.89 -10.37 0.57
N ALA A 63 1.84 -9.65 0.98
CA ALA A 63 0.71 -9.36 0.11
C ALA A 63 1.13 -8.55 -1.12
N ALA A 64 2.00 -7.55 -0.93
CA ALA A 64 2.57 -6.77 -2.03
C ALA A 64 3.42 -7.63 -2.99
N ALA A 65 4.23 -8.55 -2.45
CA ALA A 65 5.06 -9.45 -3.25
C ALA A 65 4.22 -10.46 -4.06
N VAL A 66 3.17 -11.02 -3.46
CA VAL A 66 2.22 -11.91 -4.15
C VAL A 66 1.51 -11.15 -5.28
N TRP A 67 1.08 -9.91 -5.02
CA TRP A 67 0.44 -9.07 -6.03
C TRP A 67 1.38 -8.73 -7.19
N LEU A 68 2.64 -8.42 -6.92
CA LEU A 68 3.62 -8.18 -7.98
C LEU A 68 3.75 -9.39 -8.90
N ARG A 69 3.90 -10.59 -8.33
CA ARG A 69 3.98 -11.83 -9.11
C ARG A 69 2.72 -12.06 -9.94
N ALA A 70 1.54 -11.79 -9.37
CA ALA A 70 0.28 -11.89 -10.12
C ALA A 70 0.24 -10.90 -11.31
N CYS A 71 0.74 -9.67 -11.13
CA CYS A 71 0.85 -8.68 -12.21
C CYS A 71 1.84 -9.11 -13.29
N GLU A 72 3.02 -9.61 -12.91
CA GLU A 72 4.06 -10.06 -13.83
C GLU A 72 3.59 -11.23 -14.70
N ASN A 73 2.78 -12.12 -14.13
CA ASN A 73 2.24 -13.28 -14.83
C ASN A 73 1.10 -12.93 -15.80
N GLY A 74 0.73 -11.66 -15.96
CA GLY A 74 -0.35 -11.21 -16.87
C GLY A 74 -1.75 -11.64 -16.42
N SER A 75 -1.84 -12.34 -15.30
CA SER A 75 -3.08 -12.80 -14.71
C SER A 75 -3.60 -11.72 -13.77
N SER A 76 -4.21 -10.70 -14.36
CA SER A 76 -5.39 -10.12 -13.71
C SER A 76 -6.36 -11.28 -13.50
N THR A 77 -6.35 -11.88 -12.31
CA THR A 77 -7.25 -12.96 -11.92
C THR A 77 -8.68 -12.49 -12.20
N ALA A 78 -9.26 -13.05 -13.27
CA ALA A 78 -10.67 -12.95 -13.60
C ALA A 78 -11.50 -13.82 -12.64
#